data_AF-A0A1L9NV31-F1
#
_entry.id   AF-A0A1L9NV31-F1
#
_cell.length_a   1.000
_cell.length_b   1.000
_cell.length_c   1.000
_cell.angle_alpha   90.00
_cell.angle_beta   90.00
_cell.angle_gamma   90.00
#
_symmetry.space_group_name_H-M   'P 1'
#
loop_
_entity.id
_entity.type
_entity.pdbx_description
1 polymer ?
#
loop_
_entity_poly.entity_id
_entity_poly.type
_entity_poly.pdbx_seq_one_letter_code
_entity_poly.pdbx_strand_id
1 'polypeptide(L)'
;MSLLASLVILLVDLVAPALGIADVVRDTVTGIDFSEALLEGMLGLLLFAGALHVKLSDLKKEWRLVFLMATIGIALSTAVVGFGFSWLTGMPLIVALVFGALISPTDPVAVLGVLREADLPKSLETKIAGESLLNDGVGYVVFLVLVGIAFPHGDDHHGSGAMDAVKLFFQEAVGGAVLGIVLGWLTFRLMRRIDDYSLEVLLTLGLAFGGYELAVYLHVSAPIMAVCAGLLIGDIGTKEGMTQQTRDYVDAFWKLIDEILNAVLFLLIGFEVFAIAFDASFLITGIMAIALALVARLAAVAIPVLMLKPFREFSAGVIPIMTWGGLKGGISVALALSLPEGEWKPLILTATYIVVIFSIIVQGLSVARLANRFGSAPDLV
;
A
#
# COMPACT_ATOMS: atom_id res chain seq x y z
N MET A 1 1.22 6.56 -18.38
CA MET A 1 0.76 6.14 -19.73
C MET A 1 -0.39 5.15 -19.64
N SER A 2 -0.29 4.05 -18.88
CA SER A 2 -1.38 3.08 -18.66
C SER A 2 -2.68 3.74 -18.19
N LEU A 3 -2.62 4.57 -17.15
CA LEU A 3 -3.80 5.24 -16.60
C LEU A 3 -4.43 6.27 -17.55
N LEU A 4 -3.61 6.96 -18.33
CA LEU A 4 -4.09 7.87 -19.39
C LEU A 4 -4.79 7.08 -20.51
N ALA A 5 -4.24 5.93 -20.90
CA ALA A 5 -4.90 5.05 -21.86
C ALA A 5 -6.27 4.58 -21.32
N SER A 6 -6.34 4.16 -20.06
CA SER A 6 -7.61 3.82 -19.40
C SER A 6 -8.58 5.02 -19.36
N LEU A 7 -8.10 6.23 -19.04
CA LEU A 7 -8.96 7.43 -19.03
C LEU A 7 -9.49 7.81 -20.42
N VAL A 8 -8.67 7.66 -21.46
CA VAL A 8 -9.08 7.90 -22.84
C VAL A 8 -10.14 6.89 -23.26
N ILE A 9 -9.99 5.62 -22.89
CA ILE A 9 -11.01 4.59 -23.14
C ILE A 9 -12.32 4.96 -22.41
N LEU A 10 -12.26 5.49 -21.19
CA LEU A 10 -13.43 5.95 -20.42
C LEU A 10 -14.16 7.09 -21.15
N LEU A 11 -13.42 8.07 -21.66
CA LEU A 11 -14.00 9.17 -22.43
C LEU A 11 -14.61 8.68 -23.75
N VAL A 12 -13.97 7.72 -24.42
CA VAL A 12 -14.47 7.14 -25.68
C VAL A 12 -15.77 6.37 -25.44
N ASP A 13 -15.85 5.58 -24.38
CA ASP A 13 -17.04 4.82 -24.03
C ASP A 13 -18.23 5.74 -23.65
N LEU A 14 -17.96 6.82 -22.91
CA LEU A 14 -18.96 7.84 -22.57
C LEU A 14 -19.54 8.58 -23.80
N VAL A 15 -18.72 8.75 -24.84
CA VAL A 15 -19.10 9.48 -26.08
C VAL A 15 -19.70 8.53 -27.12
N ALA A 16 -19.30 7.26 -27.13
CA ALA A 16 -19.73 6.27 -28.12
C ALA A 16 -20.05 4.90 -27.49
N PRO A 17 -21.09 4.81 -26.63
CA PRO A 17 -21.46 3.56 -25.94
C PRO A 17 -21.89 2.44 -26.90
N ALA A 18 -22.23 2.77 -28.15
CA ALA A 18 -22.57 1.80 -29.19
C ALA A 18 -21.39 0.91 -29.64
N LEU A 19 -20.15 1.25 -29.26
CA LEU A 19 -18.96 0.45 -29.60
C LEU A 19 -18.79 -0.79 -28.70
N GLY A 20 -19.51 -0.88 -27.57
CA GLY A 20 -19.45 -2.05 -26.67
C GLY A 20 -18.07 -2.33 -26.08
N ILE A 21 -17.19 -1.31 -26.03
CA ILE A 21 -15.80 -1.46 -25.57
C ILE A 21 -15.79 -1.82 -24.09
N ALA A 22 -16.65 -1.18 -23.28
CA ALA A 22 -16.81 -1.53 -21.88
C ALA A 22 -17.23 -2.99 -21.67
N ASP A 23 -18.14 -3.53 -22.48
CA ASP A 23 -18.61 -4.92 -22.35
C ASP A 23 -17.50 -5.93 -22.67
N VAL A 24 -16.74 -5.70 -23.76
CA VAL A 24 -15.61 -6.58 -24.14
C VAL A 24 -14.48 -6.52 -23.11
N VAL A 25 -14.17 -5.32 -22.60
CA VAL A 25 -13.18 -5.15 -21.53
C VAL A 25 -13.66 -5.82 -20.25
N ARG A 26 -14.92 -5.62 -19.86
CA ARG A 26 -15.53 -6.23 -18.68
C ARG A 26 -15.51 -7.76 -18.74
N ASP A 27 -15.86 -8.36 -19.86
CA ASP A 27 -15.81 -9.82 -20.03
C ASP A 27 -14.38 -10.37 -19.96
N THR A 28 -13.40 -9.64 -20.50
CA THR A 28 -11.98 -10.05 -20.43
C THR A 28 -11.41 -9.90 -19.02
N VAL A 29 -11.84 -8.86 -18.30
CA VAL A 29 -11.34 -8.51 -16.97
C VAL A 29 -11.97 -9.38 -15.89
N THR A 30 -13.27 -9.65 -15.97
CA THR A 30 -13.96 -10.59 -15.06
C THR A 30 -13.43 -12.03 -15.19
N GLY A 31 -12.76 -12.37 -16.29
CA GLY A 31 -12.04 -13.63 -16.45
C GLY A 31 -10.69 -13.70 -15.72
N ILE A 32 -10.17 -12.57 -15.23
CA ILE A 32 -8.97 -12.48 -14.41
C ILE A 32 -9.43 -12.20 -12.97
N ASP A 33 -9.17 -13.11 -12.04
CA ASP A 33 -9.40 -12.82 -10.62
C ASP A 33 -8.37 -11.78 -10.17
N PHE A 34 -8.73 -10.49 -10.29
CA PHE A 34 -7.86 -9.37 -9.96
C PHE A 34 -7.40 -9.41 -8.51
N SER A 35 -8.28 -9.83 -7.60
CA SER A 35 -7.96 -9.92 -6.18
C SER A 35 -6.86 -10.96 -5.95
N GLU A 36 -7.02 -12.17 -6.50
CA GLU A 36 -6.04 -13.25 -6.39
C GLU A 36 -4.72 -12.87 -7.07
N ALA A 37 -4.76 -12.39 -8.31
CA ALA A 37 -3.58 -11.99 -9.07
C ALA A 37 -2.77 -10.91 -8.34
N LEU A 38 -3.44 -9.93 -7.73
CA LEU A 38 -2.79 -8.85 -7.02
C LEU A 38 -2.32 -9.27 -5.62
N LEU A 39 -3.18 -9.87 -4.79
CA LEU A 39 -2.85 -10.20 -3.40
C LEU A 39 -1.90 -11.39 -3.28
N GLU A 40 -2.03 -12.41 -4.13
CA GLU A 40 -1.19 -13.62 -4.06
C GLU A 40 0.00 -13.52 -5.02
N GLY A 41 -0.20 -12.98 -6.22
CA GLY A 41 0.84 -12.92 -7.25
C GLY A 41 1.78 -11.71 -7.17
N MET A 42 1.24 -10.51 -6.91
CA MET A 42 1.99 -9.25 -7.10
C MET A 42 2.38 -8.56 -5.80
N LEU A 43 1.54 -8.60 -4.76
CA LEU A 43 1.71 -7.83 -3.53
C LEU A 43 3.02 -8.16 -2.84
N GLY A 44 3.35 -9.45 -2.70
CA GLY A 44 4.62 -9.89 -2.14
C GLY A 44 5.83 -9.32 -2.87
N LEU A 45 5.80 -9.32 -4.21
CA LEU A 45 6.87 -8.77 -5.03
C LEU A 45 6.97 -7.24 -4.94
N LEU A 46 5.84 -6.54 -4.99
CA LEU A 46 5.79 -5.08 -4.87
C LEU A 46 6.38 -4.62 -3.53
N LEU A 47 5.97 -5.27 -2.44
CA LEU A 47 6.45 -4.94 -1.10
C LEU A 47 7.92 -5.33 -0.90
N PHE A 48 8.34 -6.48 -1.42
CA PHE A 48 9.75 -6.88 -1.40
C PHE A 48 10.62 -5.92 -2.19
N ALA A 49 10.22 -5.58 -3.43
CA ALA A 49 10.94 -4.67 -4.29
C ALA A 49 11.03 -3.27 -3.67
N GLY A 50 9.90 -2.72 -3.21
CA GLY A 50 9.89 -1.41 -2.55
C GLY A 50 10.76 -1.39 -1.29
N ALA A 51 10.75 -2.45 -0.49
CA ALA A 51 11.60 -2.58 0.69
C ALA A 51 13.10 -2.69 0.36
N LEU A 52 13.45 -3.39 -0.72
CA LEU A 52 14.84 -3.57 -1.15
C LEU A 52 15.53 -2.24 -1.49
N HIS A 53 14.80 -1.30 -2.08
CA HIS A 53 15.33 0.03 -2.44
C HIS A 53 15.45 0.98 -1.24
N VAL A 54 14.88 0.64 -0.08
CA VAL A 54 14.93 1.51 1.11
C VAL A 54 16.19 1.28 1.92
N LYS A 55 16.99 2.35 2.06
CA LYS A 55 18.22 2.34 2.87
C LYS A 55 17.86 2.30 4.35
N LEU A 56 18.10 1.16 4.99
CA LEU A 56 17.80 0.97 6.41
C LEU A 56 18.55 1.97 7.32
N SER A 57 19.75 2.42 6.93
CA SER A 57 20.49 3.46 7.67
C SER A 57 19.78 4.82 7.69
N ASP A 58 19.08 5.17 6.61
CA ASP A 58 18.31 6.41 6.53
C ASP A 58 16.94 6.22 7.19
N LEU A 59 16.31 5.06 7.00
CA LEU A 59 15.08 4.70 7.71
C LEU A 59 15.26 4.72 9.23
N LYS A 60 16.42 4.25 9.75
CA LYS A 60 16.73 4.31 11.19
C LYS A 60 16.74 5.73 11.75
N LYS A 61 17.12 6.75 10.96
CA LYS A 61 17.06 8.17 11.39
C LYS A 61 15.62 8.67 11.51
N GLU A 62 14.72 8.10 10.71
CA GLU A 62 13.31 8.49 10.61
C GLU A 62 12.35 7.52 11.34
N TRP A 63 12.87 6.42 11.89
CA TRP A 63 12.11 5.27 12.39
C TRP A 63 11.02 5.64 13.38
N ARG A 64 11.28 6.58 14.31
CA ARG A 64 10.30 6.99 15.33
C ARG A 64 9.03 7.55 14.69
N LEU A 65 9.18 8.36 13.64
CA LEU A 65 8.04 8.96 12.95
C LEU A 65 7.31 7.91 12.12
N VAL A 66 8.06 7.15 11.33
CA VAL A 66 7.52 6.11 10.45
C VAL A 66 6.75 5.06 11.28
N PHE A 67 7.32 4.59 12.38
CA PHE A 67 6.68 3.62 13.27
C PHE A 67 5.39 4.17 13.91
N LEU A 68 5.38 5.44 14.33
CA LEU A 68 4.15 6.06 14.85
C LEU A 68 3.07 6.20 13.77
N MET A 69 3.44 6.51 12.51
CA MET A 69 2.46 6.54 11.41
C MET A 69 1.93 5.14 11.09
N ALA A 70 2.81 4.13 11.02
CA ALA A 70 2.42 2.74 10.76
C ALA A 70 1.62 2.07 11.90
N THR A 71 1.53 2.71 13.08
CA THR A 71 0.76 2.17 14.22
C THR A 71 -0.42 3.09 14.55
N ILE A 72 -0.13 4.21 15.19
CA ILE A 72 -1.13 5.21 15.60
C ILE A 72 -1.80 5.83 14.37
N GLY A 73 -1.03 6.12 13.32
CA GLY A 73 -1.57 6.70 12.09
C GLY A 73 -2.61 5.78 11.43
N ILE A 74 -2.31 4.48 11.30
CA ILE A 74 -3.27 3.49 10.78
C ILE A 74 -4.48 3.36 11.68
N ALA A 75 -4.27 3.19 13.00
CA ALA A 75 -5.37 3.06 13.95
C ALA A 75 -6.32 4.28 13.91
N LEU A 76 -5.76 5.49 13.84
CA LEU A 76 -6.53 6.72 13.68
C LEU A 76 -7.24 6.80 12.34
N SER A 77 -6.55 6.45 11.24
CA SER A 77 -7.14 6.49 9.90
C SER A 77 -8.32 5.52 9.82
N THR A 78 -8.13 4.28 10.26
CA THR A 78 -9.17 3.25 10.33
C THR A 78 -10.34 3.69 11.21
N ALA A 79 -10.07 4.28 12.38
CA ALA A 79 -11.13 4.77 13.26
C ALA A 79 -11.90 5.94 12.62
N VAL A 80 -11.21 6.99 12.15
CA VAL A 80 -11.86 8.18 11.57
C VAL A 80 -12.71 7.80 10.36
N VAL A 81 -12.17 7.00 9.44
CA VAL A 81 -12.94 6.53 8.28
C VAL A 81 -14.07 5.61 8.73
N GLY A 82 -13.82 4.64 9.60
CA GLY A 82 -14.84 3.67 10.00
C GLY A 82 -16.01 4.27 10.78
N PHE A 83 -15.73 5.11 11.78
CA PHE A 83 -16.80 5.82 12.50
C PHE A 83 -17.54 6.80 11.59
N GLY A 84 -16.82 7.57 10.77
CA GLY A 84 -17.43 8.51 9.83
C GLY A 84 -18.30 7.84 8.78
N PHE A 85 -17.85 6.71 8.23
CA PHE A 85 -18.55 5.98 7.19
C PHE A 85 -19.77 5.22 7.75
N SER A 86 -19.64 4.62 8.94
CA SER A 86 -20.78 4.01 9.65
C SER A 86 -21.87 5.04 9.94
N TRP A 87 -21.49 6.23 10.41
CA TRP A 87 -22.44 7.32 10.66
C TRP A 87 -23.13 7.81 9.38
N LEU A 88 -22.42 7.89 8.27
CA LEU A 88 -22.95 8.37 7.00
C LEU A 88 -23.90 7.37 6.33
N THR A 89 -23.61 6.07 6.44
CA THR A 89 -24.28 5.01 5.65
C THR A 89 -25.22 4.14 6.47
N GLY A 90 -25.15 4.20 7.80
CA GLY A 90 -25.85 3.27 8.69
C GLY A 90 -25.23 1.87 8.75
N MET A 91 -24.08 1.67 8.08
CA MET A 91 -23.36 0.39 8.06
C MET A 91 -22.92 -0.02 9.47
N PRO A 92 -22.95 -1.33 9.81
CA PRO A 92 -22.39 -1.83 11.06
C PRO A 92 -20.95 -1.35 11.26
N LEU A 93 -20.63 -0.87 12.46
CA LEU A 93 -19.34 -0.24 12.76
C LEU A 93 -18.15 -1.13 12.37
N ILE A 94 -18.24 -2.45 12.60
CA ILE A 94 -17.15 -3.37 12.27
C ILE A 94 -16.87 -3.43 10.76
N VAL A 95 -17.92 -3.42 9.92
CA VAL A 95 -17.78 -3.43 8.45
C VAL A 95 -17.25 -2.07 7.97
N ALA A 96 -17.66 -0.98 8.62
CA ALA A 96 -17.11 0.35 8.31
C ALA A 96 -15.63 0.47 8.75
N LEU A 97 -15.23 -0.16 9.84
CA LEU A 97 -13.82 -0.25 10.25
C LEU A 97 -13.01 -1.07 9.24
N VAL A 98 -13.55 -2.14 8.65
CA VAL A 98 -12.93 -2.86 7.53
C VAL A 98 -12.66 -1.90 6.36
N PHE A 99 -13.65 -1.06 6.01
CA PHE A 99 -13.47 -0.02 4.99
C PHE A 99 -12.39 1.02 5.38
N GLY A 100 -12.32 1.41 6.65
CA GLY A 100 -11.26 2.28 7.13
C GLY A 100 -9.86 1.66 7.02
N ALA A 101 -9.74 0.36 7.29
CA ALA A 101 -8.48 -0.35 7.21
C ALA A 101 -8.00 -0.52 5.77
N LEU A 102 -8.87 -0.88 4.82
CA LEU A 102 -8.47 -1.05 3.41
C LEU A 102 -8.14 0.29 2.72
N ILE A 103 -8.72 1.41 3.16
CA ILE A 103 -8.37 2.75 2.67
C ILE A 103 -7.14 3.32 3.37
N SER A 104 -6.71 2.80 4.52
CA SER A 104 -5.55 3.35 5.25
C SER A 104 -4.20 3.26 4.49
N PRO A 105 -3.85 2.12 3.85
CA PRO A 105 -2.67 1.99 3.00
C PRO A 105 -2.48 3.12 1.99
N THR A 106 -1.23 3.35 1.59
CA THR A 106 -0.85 4.42 0.65
C THR A 106 0.24 3.94 -0.27
N ASP A 107 0.22 4.39 -1.52
CA ASP A 107 1.15 3.97 -2.56
C ASP A 107 2.34 4.94 -2.66
N PRO A 108 3.57 4.51 -2.31
CA PRO A 108 4.74 5.38 -2.38
C PRO A 108 5.24 5.56 -3.81
N VAL A 109 4.96 4.61 -4.72
CA VAL A 109 5.50 4.61 -6.08
C VAL A 109 4.83 5.70 -6.90
N ALA A 110 3.50 5.81 -6.78
CA ALA A 110 2.75 6.90 -7.42
C ALA A 110 3.26 8.28 -6.99
N VAL A 111 3.59 8.42 -5.71
CA VAL A 111 4.02 9.68 -5.09
C VAL A 111 5.45 10.02 -5.49
N LEU A 112 6.39 9.10 -5.29
CA LEU A 112 7.81 9.31 -5.56
C LEU A 112 8.08 9.44 -7.06
N GLY A 113 7.31 8.76 -7.91
CA GLY A 113 7.36 8.94 -9.36
C GLY A 113 7.04 10.38 -9.79
N VAL A 114 5.99 10.98 -9.21
CA VAL A 114 5.60 12.37 -9.49
C VAL A 114 6.53 13.38 -8.79
N LEU A 115 7.00 13.06 -7.58
CA LEU A 115 7.82 13.96 -6.78
C LEU A 115 9.31 13.94 -7.13
N ARG A 116 9.76 13.00 -7.97
CA ARG A 116 11.12 12.97 -8.53
C ARG A 116 11.53 14.28 -9.21
N GLU A 117 10.57 15.01 -9.78
CA GLU A 117 10.83 16.30 -10.44
C GLU A 117 10.92 17.47 -9.44
N ALA A 118 10.49 17.29 -8.19
CA ALA A 118 10.35 18.36 -7.19
C ALA A 118 11.55 18.50 -6.23
N ASP A 119 12.70 17.86 -6.54
CA ASP A 119 13.96 17.85 -5.76
C ASP A 119 13.76 17.81 -4.23
N LEU A 120 13.00 16.82 -3.77
CA LEU A 120 12.66 16.72 -2.36
C LEU A 120 13.89 16.39 -1.50
N PRO A 121 13.95 16.89 -0.25
CA PRO A 121 14.95 16.44 0.70
C PRO A 121 14.88 14.91 0.87
N LYS A 122 16.03 14.23 0.79
CA LYS A 122 16.13 12.77 0.96
C LYS A 122 15.46 12.24 2.23
N SER A 123 15.42 13.05 3.29
CA SER A 123 14.73 12.71 4.54
C SER A 123 13.22 12.61 4.37
N LEU A 124 12.61 13.41 3.50
CA LEU A 124 11.19 13.36 3.20
C LEU A 124 10.85 12.17 2.29
N GLU A 125 11.68 11.91 1.28
CA GLU A 125 11.55 10.71 0.44
C GLU A 125 11.62 9.44 1.30
N THR A 126 12.58 9.36 2.21
CA THR A 126 12.73 8.23 3.13
C THR A 126 11.52 8.08 4.06
N LYS A 127 10.94 9.19 4.54
CA LYS A 127 9.72 9.15 5.36
C LYS A 127 8.52 8.64 4.58
N ILE A 128 8.33 9.10 3.34
CA ILE A 128 7.22 8.67 2.48
C ILE A 128 7.38 7.19 2.15
N ALA A 129 8.54 6.78 1.64
CA ALA A 129 8.82 5.38 1.30
C ALA A 129 8.65 4.45 2.51
N GLY A 130 9.25 4.81 3.65
CA GLY A 130 9.18 4.02 4.87
C GLY A 130 7.78 3.93 5.47
N GLU A 131 7.01 5.03 5.44
CA GLU A 131 5.63 5.04 5.91
C GLU A 131 4.74 4.14 5.06
N SER A 132 4.77 4.31 3.74
CA SER A 132 3.93 3.51 2.87
C SER A 132 4.26 2.02 2.93
N LEU A 133 5.56 1.63 2.93
CA LEU A 133 5.96 0.21 3.03
C LEU A 133 5.45 -0.46 4.31
N LEU A 134 5.58 0.21 5.46
CA LEU A 134 5.09 -0.34 6.72
C LEU A 134 3.57 -0.25 6.82
N ASN A 135 2.96 0.77 6.24
CA ASN A 135 1.50 0.94 6.22
C ASN A 135 0.82 -0.12 5.35
N ASP A 136 1.40 -0.52 4.23
CA ASP A 136 0.83 -1.60 3.40
C ASP A 136 0.87 -2.94 4.13
N GLY A 137 1.99 -3.26 4.81
CA GLY A 137 2.11 -4.47 5.60
C GLY A 137 1.19 -4.50 6.84
N VAL A 138 1.21 -3.44 7.65
CA VAL A 138 0.39 -3.38 8.88
C VAL A 138 -1.09 -3.18 8.55
N GLY A 139 -1.41 -2.36 7.55
CA GLY A 139 -2.77 -2.11 7.09
C GLY A 139 -3.44 -3.40 6.59
N TYR A 140 -2.70 -4.25 5.88
CA TYR A 140 -3.17 -5.59 5.50
C TYR A 140 -3.54 -6.46 6.71
N VAL A 141 -2.69 -6.51 7.74
CA VAL A 141 -2.98 -7.28 8.96
C VAL A 141 -4.20 -6.72 9.70
N VAL A 142 -4.30 -5.39 9.83
CA VAL A 142 -5.48 -4.75 10.44
C VAL A 142 -6.75 -5.09 9.65
N PHE A 143 -6.66 -5.11 8.32
CA PHE A 143 -7.76 -5.52 7.45
C PHE A 143 -8.17 -6.97 7.70
N LEU A 144 -7.23 -7.92 7.67
CA LEU A 144 -7.53 -9.35 7.90
C LEU A 144 -8.19 -9.59 9.27
N VAL A 145 -7.66 -8.97 10.33
CA VAL A 145 -8.23 -9.05 11.68
C VAL A 145 -9.67 -8.53 11.69
N LEU A 146 -9.93 -7.38 11.08
CA LEU A 146 -11.26 -6.79 11.06
C LEU A 146 -12.24 -7.59 10.19
N VAL A 147 -11.79 -8.14 9.06
CA VAL A 147 -12.59 -9.03 8.21
C VAL A 147 -12.96 -10.30 8.96
N GLY A 148 -12.01 -10.92 9.67
CA GLY A 148 -12.28 -12.11 10.49
C GLY A 148 -13.31 -11.87 11.60
N ILE A 149 -13.38 -10.65 12.14
CA ILE A 149 -14.39 -10.26 13.15
C ILE A 149 -15.72 -9.89 12.47
N ALA A 150 -15.69 -9.19 11.33
CA ALA A 150 -16.88 -8.73 10.62
C ALA A 150 -17.62 -9.87 9.92
N PHE A 151 -16.89 -10.88 9.43
CA PHE A 151 -17.39 -11.98 8.61
C PHE A 151 -16.89 -13.33 9.16
N PRO A 152 -17.36 -13.75 10.35
CA PRO A 152 -16.98 -15.03 10.91
C PRO A 152 -17.45 -16.18 10.00
N HIS A 153 -16.55 -17.12 9.72
CA HIS A 153 -16.84 -18.31 8.91
C HIS A 153 -17.31 -19.44 9.84
N GLY A 154 -18.61 -19.78 9.80
CA GLY A 154 -19.19 -20.95 10.50
C GLY A 154 -19.83 -20.66 11.87
N ASP A 155 -20.33 -21.73 12.53
CA ASP A 155 -20.99 -21.74 13.85
C ASP A 155 -20.03 -21.51 15.04
N ASP A 156 -18.84 -20.97 14.81
CA ASP A 156 -17.87 -20.63 15.86
C ASP A 156 -18.27 -19.33 16.57
N HIS A 157 -19.42 -19.38 17.26
CA HIS A 157 -19.91 -18.39 18.21
C HIS A 157 -19.10 -18.37 19.53
N HIS A 158 -17.91 -18.97 19.56
CA HIS A 158 -16.99 -18.85 20.68
C HIS A 158 -16.26 -17.51 20.60
N GLY A 159 -17.00 -16.46 20.94
CA GLY A 159 -16.56 -15.12 21.30
C GLY A 159 -15.19 -14.70 20.76
N SER A 160 -15.15 -14.20 19.53
CA SER A 160 -14.03 -13.41 19.01
C SER A 160 -13.91 -12.10 19.80
N GLY A 161 -13.38 -12.19 21.02
CA GLY A 161 -13.18 -11.05 21.88
C GLY A 161 -12.08 -10.14 21.34
N ALA A 162 -12.03 -8.90 21.82
CA ALA A 162 -10.92 -7.98 21.55
C ALA A 162 -9.54 -8.61 21.88
N MET A 163 -9.50 -9.57 22.82
CA MET A 163 -8.28 -10.30 23.17
C MET A 163 -7.81 -11.26 22.06
N ASP A 164 -8.72 -11.96 21.40
CA ASP A 164 -8.37 -12.87 20.30
C ASP A 164 -7.93 -12.10 19.06
N ALA A 165 -8.58 -10.97 18.78
CA ALA A 165 -8.17 -10.05 17.73
C ALA A 165 -6.75 -9.51 17.95
N VAL A 166 -6.43 -9.12 19.19
CA VAL A 166 -5.08 -8.68 19.56
C VAL A 166 -4.08 -9.82 19.42
N LYS A 167 -4.43 -11.03 19.86
CA LYS A 167 -3.57 -12.21 19.73
C LYS A 167 -3.29 -12.54 18.26
N LEU A 168 -4.31 -12.52 17.40
CA LEU A 168 -4.19 -12.74 15.96
C LEU A 168 -3.30 -11.68 15.30
N PHE A 169 -3.52 -10.40 15.64
CA PHE A 169 -2.68 -9.31 15.15
C PHE A 169 -1.21 -9.50 15.51
N PHE A 170 -0.90 -9.83 16.76
CA PHE A 170 0.48 -10.07 17.18
C PHE A 170 1.07 -11.31 16.52
N GLN A 171 0.29 -12.40 16.39
CA GLN A 171 0.73 -13.61 15.71
C GLN A 171 1.08 -13.32 14.25
N GLU A 172 0.21 -12.63 13.51
CA GLU A 172 0.45 -12.32 12.10
C GLU A 172 1.59 -11.34 11.92
N ALA A 173 1.59 -10.23 12.66
CA ALA A 173 2.57 -9.17 12.51
C ALA A 173 3.98 -9.59 12.97
N VAL A 174 4.09 -10.14 14.18
CA VAL A 174 5.39 -10.58 14.72
C VAL A 174 5.85 -11.84 14.02
N GLY A 175 4.95 -12.79 13.74
CA GLY A 175 5.27 -14.00 13.00
C GLY A 175 5.82 -13.70 11.61
N GLY A 176 5.16 -12.79 10.86
CA GLY A 176 5.63 -12.35 9.55
C GLY A 176 6.98 -11.66 9.63
N ALA A 177 7.16 -10.75 10.58
CA ALA A 177 8.43 -10.03 10.77
C ALA A 177 9.60 -10.98 11.11
N VAL A 178 9.39 -11.91 12.05
CA VAL A 178 10.41 -12.91 12.43
C VAL A 178 10.74 -13.80 11.25
N LEU A 179 9.74 -14.31 10.54
CA LEU A 179 9.94 -15.14 9.36
C LEU A 179 10.75 -14.40 8.28
N GLY A 180 10.39 -13.15 7.98
CA GLY A 180 11.08 -12.32 6.99
C GLY A 180 12.54 -12.07 7.36
N ILE A 181 12.82 -11.76 8.64
CA ILE A 181 14.19 -11.60 9.14
C ILE A 181 14.98 -12.91 9.04
N VAL A 182 14.40 -14.04 9.43
CA VAL A 182 15.08 -15.34 9.41
C VAL A 182 15.39 -15.78 7.97
N LEU A 183 14.39 -15.72 7.08
CA LEU A 183 14.56 -16.11 5.67
C LEU A 183 15.48 -15.14 4.92
N GLY A 184 15.36 -13.84 5.17
CA GLY A 184 16.26 -12.83 4.63
C GLY A 184 17.71 -13.07 5.08
N TRP A 185 17.93 -13.34 6.37
CA TRP A 185 19.26 -13.65 6.90
C TRP A 185 19.84 -14.94 6.31
N LEU A 186 19.02 -16.00 6.18
CA LEU A 186 19.44 -17.27 5.58
C LEU A 186 19.85 -17.07 4.11
N THR A 187 19.03 -16.34 3.35
CA THR A 187 19.29 -16.02 1.95
C THR A 187 20.56 -15.19 1.79
N PHE A 188 20.74 -14.17 2.62
CA PHE A 188 21.97 -13.39 2.70
C PHE A 188 23.20 -14.27 2.99
N ARG A 189 23.07 -15.25 3.90
CA ARG A 189 24.16 -16.17 4.23
C ARG A 189 24.54 -17.07 3.04
N LEU A 190 23.57 -17.46 2.22
CA LEU A 190 23.80 -18.21 0.99
C LEU A 190 24.47 -17.34 -0.08
N MET A 191 23.99 -16.10 -0.28
CA MET A 191 24.61 -15.14 -1.21
C MET A 191 26.08 -14.91 -0.91
N ARG A 192 26.48 -14.80 0.37
CA ARG A 192 27.89 -14.68 0.77
C ARG A 192 28.79 -15.85 0.36
N ARG A 193 28.23 -16.99 -0.02
CA ARG A 193 28.96 -18.20 -0.43
C ARG A 193 28.96 -18.40 -1.94
N ILE A 194 28.18 -17.60 -2.67
CA ILE A 194 27.98 -17.69 -4.10
C ILE A 194 28.60 -16.42 -4.70
N ASP A 195 29.31 -16.55 -5.83
CA ASP A 195 29.89 -15.42 -6.56
C ASP A 195 29.38 -15.48 -8.00
N ASP A 196 28.05 -15.39 -8.13
CA ASP A 196 27.31 -15.46 -9.40
C ASP A 196 26.06 -14.59 -9.27
N TYR A 197 26.05 -13.48 -10.01
CA TYR A 197 24.96 -12.51 -9.96
C TYR A 197 23.60 -13.10 -10.38
N SER A 198 23.58 -14.08 -11.28
CA SER A 198 22.34 -14.70 -11.74
C SER A 198 21.72 -15.55 -10.65
N LEU A 199 22.55 -16.35 -9.95
CA LEU A 199 22.09 -17.14 -8.81
C LEU A 199 21.62 -16.26 -7.65
N GLU A 200 22.31 -15.16 -7.36
CA GLU A 200 21.90 -14.23 -6.31
C GLU A 200 20.57 -13.54 -6.62
N VAL A 201 20.33 -13.12 -7.88
CA VAL A 201 19.02 -12.63 -8.32
C VAL A 201 17.95 -13.73 -8.15
N LEU A 202 18.21 -14.96 -8.58
CA LEU A 202 17.27 -16.07 -8.41
C LEU A 202 16.97 -16.38 -6.93
N LEU A 203 17.96 -16.23 -6.05
CA LEU A 203 17.76 -16.36 -4.60
C LEU A 203 16.85 -15.27 -4.04
N THR A 204 17.00 -14.02 -4.48
CA THR A 204 16.06 -12.94 -4.08
C THR A 204 14.64 -13.23 -4.57
N LEU A 205 14.49 -13.74 -5.79
CA LEU A 205 13.20 -14.09 -6.36
C LEU A 205 12.56 -15.26 -5.60
N GLY A 206 13.35 -16.30 -5.30
CA GLY A 206 12.94 -17.43 -4.50
C GLY A 206 12.56 -17.05 -3.07
N LEU A 207 13.24 -16.07 -2.48
CA LEU A 207 12.86 -15.50 -1.18
C LEU A 207 11.54 -14.74 -1.26
N ALA A 208 11.34 -13.93 -2.30
CA ALA A 208 10.11 -13.14 -2.46
C ALA A 208 8.88 -14.03 -2.69
N PHE A 209 8.94 -15.01 -3.59
CA PHE A 209 7.82 -15.93 -3.82
C PHE A 209 7.72 -17.02 -2.76
N GLY A 210 8.80 -17.76 -2.54
CA GLY A 210 8.81 -18.90 -1.63
C GLY A 210 8.63 -18.51 -0.17
N GLY A 211 9.17 -17.35 0.23
CA GLY A 211 8.91 -16.78 1.55
C GLY A 211 7.46 -16.36 1.72
N TYR A 212 6.83 -15.81 0.67
CA TYR A 212 5.43 -15.37 0.71
C TYR A 212 4.49 -16.54 0.87
N GLU A 213 4.61 -17.56 0.03
CA GLU A 213 3.86 -18.81 0.13
C GLU A 213 4.06 -19.49 1.48
N LEU A 214 5.30 -19.51 2.00
CA LEU A 214 5.57 -20.07 3.32
C LEU A 214 4.90 -19.27 4.44
N ALA A 215 4.83 -17.94 4.32
CA ALA A 215 4.15 -17.10 5.30
C ALA A 215 2.63 -17.36 5.30
N VAL A 216 2.02 -17.48 4.12
CA VAL A 216 0.61 -17.86 3.96
C VAL A 216 0.34 -19.22 4.59
N TYR A 217 1.18 -20.23 4.27
CA TYR A 217 1.07 -21.58 4.83
C TYR A 217 1.20 -21.61 6.36
N LEU A 218 2.06 -20.77 6.93
CA LEU A 218 2.26 -20.67 8.38
C LEU A 218 1.22 -19.78 9.08
N HIS A 219 0.24 -19.24 8.34
CA HIS A 219 -0.76 -18.30 8.85
C HIS A 219 -0.12 -17.09 9.56
N VAL A 220 0.90 -16.51 8.92
CA VAL A 220 1.54 -15.26 9.34
C VAL A 220 1.49 -14.23 8.21
N SER A 221 1.75 -12.96 8.52
CA SER A 221 1.64 -11.90 7.52
C SER A 221 2.70 -12.01 6.43
N ALA A 222 2.28 -12.45 5.23
CA ALA A 222 3.12 -12.53 4.05
C ALA A 222 3.63 -11.16 3.56
N PRO A 223 2.80 -10.08 3.57
CA PRO A 223 3.27 -8.71 3.33
C PRO A 223 4.38 -8.25 4.27
N ILE A 224 4.24 -8.45 5.58
CA ILE A 224 5.26 -8.04 6.56
C ILE A 224 6.52 -8.89 6.42
N MET A 225 6.37 -10.19 6.14
CA MET A 225 7.51 -11.06 5.80
C MET A 225 8.30 -10.49 4.61
N ALA A 226 7.62 -10.11 3.53
CA ALA A 226 8.25 -9.58 2.32
C ALA A 226 8.98 -8.25 2.59
N VAL A 227 8.35 -7.34 3.35
CA VAL A 227 8.98 -6.05 3.74
C VAL A 227 10.21 -6.29 4.61
N CYS A 228 10.13 -7.15 5.63
CA CYS A 228 11.25 -7.43 6.52
C CYS A 228 12.41 -8.13 5.79
N ALA A 229 12.09 -9.08 4.90
CA ALA A 229 13.08 -9.76 4.06
C ALA A 229 13.75 -8.79 3.08
N GLY A 230 12.96 -7.95 2.39
CA GLY A 230 13.46 -6.96 1.44
C GLY A 230 14.35 -5.90 2.10
N LEU A 231 13.95 -5.35 3.26
CA LEU A 231 14.76 -4.40 4.02
C LEU A 231 16.10 -5.00 4.47
N LEU A 232 16.11 -6.28 4.84
CA LEU A 232 17.34 -6.98 5.27
C LEU A 232 18.29 -7.20 4.11
N ILE A 233 17.79 -7.69 2.97
CA ILE A 233 18.60 -7.90 1.76
C ILE A 233 19.11 -6.55 1.23
N GLY A 234 18.26 -5.53 1.16
CA GLY A 234 18.61 -4.19 0.70
C GLY A 234 19.71 -3.51 1.53
N ASP A 235 19.76 -3.72 2.85
CA ASP A 235 20.81 -3.13 3.70
C ASP A 235 22.07 -4.00 3.78
N ILE A 236 21.92 -5.28 4.13
CA ILE A 236 23.05 -6.15 4.47
C ILE A 236 23.72 -6.71 3.20
N GLY A 237 22.94 -7.07 2.17
CA GLY A 237 23.46 -7.47 0.85
C GLY A 237 24.35 -6.38 0.23
N THR A 238 23.89 -5.13 0.35
CA THR A 238 24.56 -3.93 -0.15
C THR A 238 25.75 -3.46 0.68
N LYS A 239 26.01 -4.03 1.88
CA LYS A 239 27.18 -3.64 2.69
C LYS A 239 28.25 -4.72 2.76
N GLU A 240 27.87 -5.97 2.97
CA GLU A 240 28.83 -7.01 3.36
C GLU A 240 28.71 -8.33 2.58
N GLY A 241 27.69 -8.46 1.73
CA GLY A 241 27.37 -9.74 1.07
C GLY A 241 27.78 -9.86 -0.39
N MET A 242 27.56 -8.80 -1.15
CA MET A 242 27.62 -8.84 -2.61
C MET A 242 28.80 -8.06 -3.19
N THR A 243 29.31 -8.49 -4.34
CA THR A 243 30.20 -7.67 -5.18
C THR A 243 29.44 -6.44 -5.72
N GLN A 244 30.15 -5.38 -6.12
CA GLN A 244 29.49 -4.19 -6.67
C GLN A 244 28.65 -4.53 -7.91
N GLN A 245 29.19 -5.38 -8.79
CA GLN A 245 28.50 -5.84 -9.99
C GLN A 245 27.18 -6.54 -9.65
N THR A 246 27.19 -7.48 -8.70
CA THR A 246 25.96 -8.18 -8.32
C THR A 246 24.91 -7.24 -7.73
N ARG A 247 25.33 -6.26 -6.91
CA ARG A 247 24.42 -5.25 -6.36
C ARG A 247 23.72 -4.46 -7.47
N ASP A 248 24.49 -4.02 -8.45
CA ASP A 248 23.96 -3.25 -9.58
C ASP A 248 22.95 -4.09 -10.39
N TYR A 249 23.20 -5.38 -10.59
CA TYR A 249 22.26 -6.29 -11.26
C TYR A 249 20.99 -6.55 -10.45
N VAL A 250 21.10 -6.78 -9.15
CA VAL A 250 19.96 -7.03 -8.26
C VAL A 250 19.08 -5.78 -8.16
N ASP A 251 19.70 -4.61 -7.98
CA ASP A 251 18.99 -3.32 -7.95
C ASP A 251 18.31 -3.03 -9.29
N ALA A 252 19.02 -3.18 -10.42
CA ALA A 252 18.43 -2.98 -11.74
C ALA A 252 17.29 -3.95 -12.03
N PHE A 253 17.43 -5.23 -11.68
CA PHE A 253 16.40 -6.24 -11.85
C PHE A 253 15.15 -5.90 -11.04
N TRP A 254 15.30 -5.65 -9.75
CA TRP A 254 14.15 -5.36 -8.88
C TRP A 254 13.50 -4.02 -9.19
N LYS A 255 14.26 -3.03 -9.64
CA LYS A 255 13.70 -1.78 -10.16
C LYS A 255 12.83 -2.02 -11.40
N LEU A 256 13.29 -2.84 -12.34
CA LEU A 256 12.48 -3.19 -13.52
C LEU A 256 11.23 -3.97 -13.14
N ILE A 257 11.34 -4.94 -12.22
CA ILE A 257 10.19 -5.69 -11.71
C ILE A 257 9.18 -4.76 -11.04
N ASP A 258 9.64 -3.86 -10.18
CA ASP A 258 8.79 -2.86 -9.51
C ASP A 258 8.08 -1.97 -10.54
N GLU A 259 8.80 -1.44 -11.53
CA GLU A 259 8.21 -0.61 -12.59
C GLU A 259 7.18 -1.39 -13.43
N ILE A 260 7.46 -2.65 -13.77
CA ILE A 260 6.55 -3.52 -14.53
C ILE A 260 5.29 -3.84 -13.71
N LEU A 261 5.45 -4.29 -12.46
CA LEU A 261 4.34 -4.67 -11.60
C LEU A 261 3.44 -3.48 -11.31
N ASN A 262 4.00 -2.29 -11.07
CA ASN A 262 3.20 -1.09 -10.89
C ASN A 262 2.49 -0.68 -12.20
N ALA A 263 3.13 -0.81 -13.36
CA ALA A 263 2.47 -0.56 -14.64
C ALA A 263 1.27 -1.50 -14.87
N VAL A 264 1.43 -2.78 -14.55
CA VAL A 264 0.36 -3.80 -14.58
C VAL A 264 -0.73 -3.46 -13.56
N LEU A 265 -0.35 -3.11 -12.33
CA LEU A 265 -1.28 -2.70 -11.27
C LEU A 265 -2.18 -1.55 -11.73
N PHE A 266 -1.60 -0.46 -12.23
CA PHE A 266 -2.37 0.69 -12.72
C PHE A 266 -3.21 0.37 -13.96
N LEU A 267 -2.73 -0.51 -14.83
CA LEU A 267 -3.50 -0.96 -16.00
C LEU A 267 -4.74 -1.75 -15.54
N LEU A 268 -4.56 -2.69 -14.61
CA LEU A 268 -5.63 -3.50 -14.08
C LEU A 268 -6.65 -2.67 -13.29
N ILE A 269 -6.23 -1.75 -12.42
CA ILE A 269 -7.15 -0.78 -11.77
C ILE A 269 -7.94 -0.02 -12.83
N GLY A 270 -7.25 0.46 -13.87
CA GLY A 270 -7.88 1.19 -14.96
C GLY A 270 -8.93 0.38 -15.69
N PHE A 271 -8.73 -0.92 -15.86
CA PHE A 271 -9.69 -1.83 -16.47
C PHE A 271 -10.88 -2.16 -15.56
N GLU A 272 -10.64 -2.39 -14.28
CA GLU A 272 -11.70 -2.75 -13.34
C GLU A 272 -12.71 -1.60 -13.11
N VAL A 273 -12.26 -0.34 -13.28
CA VAL A 273 -13.15 0.83 -13.31
C VAL A 273 -14.25 0.71 -14.38
N PHE A 274 -13.99 0.01 -15.50
CA PHE A 274 -15.00 -0.25 -16.53
C PHE A 274 -15.98 -1.37 -16.18
N ALA A 275 -15.56 -2.31 -15.33
CA ALA A 275 -16.37 -3.47 -14.97
C ALA A 275 -17.48 -3.14 -13.96
N ILE A 276 -17.41 -1.98 -13.31
CA ILE A 276 -18.34 -1.61 -12.24
C ILE A 276 -19.38 -0.62 -12.75
N ALA A 277 -20.66 -1.00 -12.60
CA ALA A 277 -21.76 -0.07 -12.79
C ALA A 277 -21.82 0.90 -11.60
N PHE A 278 -21.38 2.14 -11.81
CA PHE A 278 -21.55 3.19 -10.81
C PHE A 278 -23.04 3.48 -10.61
N ASP A 279 -23.58 3.07 -9.46
CA ASP A 279 -24.91 3.49 -9.07
C ASP A 279 -24.86 4.96 -8.63
N ALA A 280 -25.66 5.81 -9.28
CA ALA A 280 -25.73 7.24 -8.99
C ALA A 280 -26.11 7.52 -7.52
N SER A 281 -26.80 6.58 -6.86
CA SER A 281 -27.14 6.67 -5.44
C SER A 281 -25.93 6.63 -4.51
N PHE A 282 -24.83 5.98 -4.91
CA PHE A 282 -23.62 5.85 -4.10
C PHE A 282 -22.59 6.96 -4.35
N LEU A 283 -22.83 7.81 -5.35
CA LEU A 283 -21.87 8.84 -5.77
C LEU A 283 -21.67 9.91 -4.68
N ILE A 284 -22.75 10.31 -3.99
CA ILE A 284 -22.67 11.24 -2.85
C ILE A 284 -21.84 10.62 -1.72
N THR A 285 -22.08 9.35 -1.40
CA THR A 285 -21.34 8.62 -0.38
C THR A 285 -19.86 8.50 -0.72
N GLY A 286 -19.52 8.25 -1.99
CA GLY A 286 -18.14 8.22 -2.46
C GLY A 286 -17.43 9.57 -2.34
N ILE A 287 -18.11 10.67 -2.67
CA ILE A 287 -17.54 12.02 -2.48
C ILE A 287 -17.28 12.30 -0.99
N MET A 288 -18.21 11.93 -0.12
CA MET A 288 -18.02 12.07 1.33
C MET A 288 -16.91 11.16 1.84
N ALA A 289 -16.70 9.98 1.24
CA ALA A 289 -15.58 9.10 1.55
C ALA A 289 -14.22 9.76 1.22
N ILE A 290 -14.13 10.57 0.15
CA ILE A 290 -12.93 11.38 -0.13
C ILE A 290 -12.65 12.34 1.03
N ALA A 291 -13.66 13.09 1.49
CA ALA A 291 -13.49 14.02 2.60
C ALA A 291 -13.05 13.30 3.88
N LEU A 292 -13.67 12.16 4.20
CA LEU A 292 -13.27 11.32 5.32
C LEU A 292 -11.83 10.82 5.19
N ALA A 293 -11.44 10.32 4.01
CA ALA A 293 -10.08 9.84 3.76
C ALA A 293 -9.03 10.94 3.92
N LEU A 294 -9.31 12.16 3.47
CA LEU A 294 -8.42 13.32 3.64
C LEU A 294 -8.29 13.74 5.11
N VAL A 295 -9.40 13.78 5.86
CA VAL A 295 -9.39 14.10 7.29
C VAL A 295 -8.66 13.03 8.08
N ALA A 296 -8.93 11.76 7.78
CA ALA A 296 -8.25 10.61 8.36
C ALA A 296 -6.73 10.67 8.10
N ARG A 297 -6.33 10.98 6.86
CA ARG A 297 -4.92 11.14 6.51
C ARG A 297 -4.26 12.31 7.23
N LEU A 298 -4.93 13.46 7.33
CA LEU A 298 -4.43 14.60 8.08
C LEU A 298 -4.21 14.24 9.55
N ALA A 299 -5.17 13.55 10.18
CA ALA A 299 -5.04 13.08 11.56
C ALA A 299 -3.89 12.08 11.71
N ALA A 300 -3.80 11.10 10.80
CA ALA A 300 -2.78 10.06 10.80
C ALA A 300 -1.35 10.61 10.65
N VAL A 301 -1.16 11.74 9.98
CA VAL A 301 0.14 12.41 9.83
C VAL A 301 0.38 13.44 10.92
N ALA A 302 -0.58 14.34 11.17
CA ALA A 302 -0.40 15.46 12.08
C ALA A 302 -0.19 15.02 13.53
N ILE A 303 -0.92 14.01 14.00
CA ILE A 303 -0.81 13.57 15.40
C ILE A 303 0.59 13.00 15.70
N PRO A 304 1.13 12.03 14.93
CA PRO A 304 2.51 11.56 15.10
C PRO A 304 3.57 12.67 15.02
N VAL A 305 3.43 13.60 14.05
CA VAL A 305 4.37 14.72 13.89
C VAL A 305 4.32 15.64 15.11
N LEU A 306 3.14 15.99 15.60
CA LEU A 306 2.96 16.87 16.76
C LEU A 306 3.45 16.21 18.06
N MET A 307 3.25 14.89 18.22
CA MET A 307 3.80 14.14 19.36
C MET A 307 5.33 14.14 19.39
N LEU A 308 5.98 14.14 18.23
CA LEU A 308 7.44 14.16 18.12
C LEU A 308 8.02 15.58 18.08
N LYS A 309 7.22 16.61 17.80
CA LYS A 309 7.65 18.01 17.72
C LYS A 309 8.46 18.51 18.94
N PRO A 310 8.15 18.12 20.19
CA PRO A 310 8.96 18.51 21.35
C PRO A 310 10.38 17.91 21.36
N PHE A 311 10.57 16.80 20.65
CA PHE A 311 11.82 16.03 20.63
C PHE A 311 12.61 16.20 19.34
N ARG A 312 12.01 16.84 18.32
CA ARG A 312 12.59 16.94 16.98
C ARG A 312 11.96 18.08 16.19
N GLU A 313 12.80 18.82 15.47
CA GLU A 313 12.35 19.82 14.51
C GLU A 313 11.85 19.17 13.22
N PHE A 314 10.71 19.65 12.74
CA PHE A 314 10.13 19.28 11.45
C PHE A 314 9.94 20.54 10.61
N SER A 315 10.27 20.46 9.32
CA SER A 315 9.96 21.55 8.40
C SER A 315 8.44 21.73 8.28
N ALA A 316 8.00 22.96 8.04
CA ALA A 316 6.59 23.29 7.89
C ALA A 316 5.90 22.52 6.75
N GLY A 317 6.69 22.07 5.76
CA GLY A 317 6.22 21.27 4.62
C GLY A 317 5.94 19.79 4.93
N VAL A 318 6.40 19.22 6.06
CA VAL A 318 6.22 17.79 6.34
C VAL A 318 4.75 17.39 6.39
N ILE A 319 3.91 18.10 7.16
CA ILE A 319 2.51 17.74 7.31
C ILE A 319 1.73 17.91 5.99
N PRO A 320 1.81 19.06 5.28
CA PRO A 320 1.11 19.22 4.00
C PRO A 320 1.55 18.21 2.94
N ILE A 321 2.86 18.00 2.76
CA ILE A 321 3.39 17.11 1.72
C ILE A 321 3.05 15.65 2.05
N MET A 322 3.20 15.19 3.30
CA MET A 322 2.89 13.79 3.64
C MET A 322 1.38 13.51 3.69
N THR A 323 0.56 14.52 3.99
CA THR A 323 -0.90 14.37 3.95
C THR A 323 -1.38 14.30 2.51
N TRP A 324 -0.96 15.25 1.67
CA TRP A 324 -1.41 15.35 0.30
C TRP A 324 -0.76 14.31 -0.63
N GLY A 325 0.50 13.94 -0.33
CA GLY A 325 1.26 12.88 -0.99
C GLY A 325 0.98 11.49 -0.42
N GLY A 326 -0.07 11.30 0.37
CA GLY A 326 -0.54 9.95 0.72
C GLY A 326 -1.47 9.41 -0.37
N LEU A 327 -0.93 9.12 -1.56
CA LEU A 327 -1.76 8.62 -2.66
C LEU A 327 -2.33 7.24 -2.33
N LYS A 328 -3.55 6.96 -2.76
CA LYS A 328 -4.20 5.65 -2.63
C LYS A 328 -3.91 4.81 -3.86
N GLY A 329 -3.50 3.57 -3.64
CA GLY A 329 -3.05 2.65 -4.69
C GLY A 329 -4.02 1.51 -4.96
N GLY A 330 -3.59 0.59 -5.84
CA GLY A 330 -4.37 -0.59 -6.22
C GLY A 330 -4.58 -1.62 -5.11
N ILE A 331 -3.74 -1.61 -4.08
CA ILE A 331 -3.88 -2.51 -2.93
C ILE A 331 -5.24 -2.30 -2.25
N SER A 332 -5.67 -1.06 -2.04
CA SER A 332 -6.99 -0.75 -1.47
C SER A 332 -8.14 -1.34 -2.30
N VAL A 333 -8.00 -1.33 -3.63
CA VAL A 333 -8.98 -1.91 -4.55
C VAL A 333 -9.00 -3.44 -4.44
N ALA A 334 -7.83 -4.08 -4.42
CA ALA A 334 -7.71 -5.53 -4.24
C ALA A 334 -8.39 -5.99 -2.95
N LEU A 335 -8.11 -5.31 -1.84
CA LEU A 335 -8.69 -5.63 -0.54
C LEU A 335 -10.21 -5.42 -0.52
N ALA A 336 -10.73 -4.44 -1.26
CA ALA A 336 -12.17 -4.27 -1.38
C ALA A 336 -12.83 -5.40 -2.20
N LEU A 337 -12.15 -5.90 -3.23
CA LEU A 337 -12.63 -7.00 -4.08
C LEU A 337 -12.57 -8.35 -3.36
N SER A 338 -11.56 -8.56 -2.51
CA SER A 338 -11.40 -9.77 -1.69
C SER A 338 -12.44 -9.90 -0.58
N LEU A 339 -13.29 -8.90 -0.37
CA LEU A 339 -14.37 -8.98 0.61
C LEU A 339 -15.38 -10.06 0.22
N PRO A 340 -15.93 -10.82 1.18
CA PRO A 340 -17.03 -11.74 0.94
C PRO A 340 -18.23 -11.02 0.31
N GLU A 341 -18.99 -11.74 -0.53
CA GLU A 341 -20.23 -11.22 -1.09
C GLU A 341 -21.21 -10.83 0.02
N GLY A 342 -21.78 -9.63 -0.09
CA GLY A 342 -22.68 -9.08 0.91
C GLY A 342 -23.27 -7.74 0.50
N GLU A 343 -24.29 -7.30 1.25
CA GLU A 343 -25.04 -6.06 0.98
C GLU A 343 -24.14 -4.81 0.89
N TRP A 344 -23.07 -4.78 1.70
CA TRP A 344 -22.18 -3.63 1.82
C TRP A 344 -21.03 -3.62 0.83
N LYS A 345 -20.72 -4.75 0.17
CA LYS A 345 -19.57 -4.88 -0.74
C LYS A 345 -19.67 -3.93 -1.95
N PRO A 346 -20.81 -3.78 -2.64
CA PRO A 346 -20.94 -2.83 -3.76
C PRO A 346 -20.69 -1.38 -3.35
N LEU A 347 -21.15 -0.99 -2.16
CA LEU A 347 -20.95 0.36 -1.62
C LEU A 347 -19.47 0.61 -1.29
N ILE A 348 -18.83 -0.34 -0.61
CA ILE A 348 -17.41 -0.29 -0.27
C ILE A 348 -16.56 -0.19 -1.54
N LEU A 349 -16.83 -1.04 -2.53
CA LEU A 349 -16.13 -0.99 -3.82
C LEU A 349 -16.27 0.39 -4.45
N THR A 350 -17.50 0.87 -4.63
CA THR A 350 -17.78 2.16 -5.26
C THR A 350 -17.05 3.30 -4.55
N ALA A 351 -17.08 3.34 -3.22
CA ALA A 351 -16.40 4.36 -2.43
C ALA A 351 -14.87 4.26 -2.54
N THR A 352 -14.30 3.05 -2.49
CA THR A 352 -12.86 2.80 -2.68
C THR A 352 -12.39 3.31 -4.03
N TYR A 353 -13.12 3.02 -5.11
CA TYR A 353 -12.78 3.51 -6.45
C TYR A 353 -12.80 5.01 -6.55
N ILE A 354 -13.86 5.65 -6.04
CA ILE A 354 -13.96 7.12 -6.06
C ILE A 354 -12.78 7.76 -5.32
N VAL A 355 -12.40 7.20 -4.17
CA VAL A 355 -11.24 7.66 -3.39
C VAL A 355 -9.92 7.43 -4.15
N VAL A 356 -9.71 6.26 -4.74
CA VAL A 356 -8.48 5.93 -5.48
C VAL A 356 -8.34 6.76 -6.75
N ILE A 357 -9.40 6.91 -7.55
CA ILE A 357 -9.42 7.76 -8.75
C ILE A 357 -9.13 9.21 -8.39
N PHE A 358 -9.82 9.74 -7.36
CA PHE A 358 -9.54 11.09 -6.86
C PHE A 358 -8.08 11.23 -6.45
N SER A 359 -7.54 10.24 -5.73
CA SER A 359 -6.17 10.27 -5.26
C SER A 359 -5.16 10.30 -6.40
N ILE A 360 -5.31 9.42 -7.39
CA ILE A 360 -4.36 9.34 -8.49
C ILE A 360 -4.46 10.54 -9.42
N ILE A 361 -5.67 10.98 -9.78
CA ILE A 361 -5.86 12.09 -10.71
C ILE A 361 -5.64 13.43 -10.01
N VAL A 362 -6.35 13.69 -8.91
CA VAL A 362 -6.33 15.02 -8.27
C VAL A 362 -5.09 15.16 -7.40
N GLN A 363 -4.83 14.25 -6.46
CA GLN A 363 -3.65 14.37 -5.60
C GLN A 363 -2.37 14.16 -6.41
N GLY A 364 -2.32 13.17 -7.31
CA GLY A 364 -1.17 12.94 -8.19
C GLY A 364 -0.80 14.15 -9.05
N LEU A 365 -1.76 14.81 -9.71
CA LEU A 365 -1.42 16.00 -10.54
C LEU A 365 -1.11 17.27 -9.74
N SER A 366 -1.45 17.32 -8.45
CA SER A 366 -1.28 18.51 -7.62
C SER A 366 -0.17 18.41 -6.58
N VAL A 367 0.28 17.19 -6.23
CA VAL A 367 1.32 16.98 -5.21
C VAL A 367 2.66 17.60 -5.60
N ALA A 368 3.06 17.55 -6.88
CA ALA A 368 4.28 18.20 -7.36
C ALA A 368 4.24 19.74 -7.16
N ARG A 369 3.09 20.37 -7.42
CA ARG A 369 2.94 21.83 -7.21
C ARG A 369 3.01 22.19 -5.73
N LEU A 370 2.43 21.35 -4.86
CA LEU A 370 2.51 21.53 -3.43
C LEU A 370 3.95 21.34 -2.93
N ALA A 371 4.63 20.30 -3.40
CA ALA A 371 6.01 20.02 -3.09
C ALA A 371 6.90 21.20 -3.49
N ASN A 372 6.78 21.76 -4.70
CA ASN A 372 7.58 22.92 -5.12
C ASN A 372 7.35 24.15 -4.23
N ARG A 373 6.13 24.37 -3.75
CA ARG A 373 5.79 25.49 -2.86
C ARG A 373 6.46 25.39 -1.48
N PHE A 374 6.68 24.18 -0.98
CA PHE A 374 7.24 23.90 0.34
C PHE A 374 8.67 23.34 0.32
N GLY A 375 9.15 22.91 -0.85
CA GLY A 375 10.40 22.23 -1.12
C GLY A 375 11.49 23.15 -1.64
N SER A 376 11.19 24.42 -1.89
CA SER A 376 12.23 25.44 -2.07
C SER A 376 13.02 25.53 -0.76
N ALA A 377 14.25 25.00 -0.78
CA ALA A 377 15.26 25.36 0.21
C ALA A 377 15.32 26.89 0.28
N PRO A 378 15.50 27.51 1.46
CA PRO A 378 15.81 28.93 1.49
C PRO A 378 17.06 29.12 0.63
N ASP A 379 16.96 29.93 -0.42
CA ASP A 379 18.12 30.41 -1.17
C ASP A 379 19.11 30.96 -0.15
N LEU A 380 20.18 30.20 0.10
CA LEU A 380 21.33 30.68 0.84
C LEU A 380 22.05 31.65 -0.12
N VAL A 381 21.65 32.93 -0.04
CA VAL A 381 22.40 34.07 -0.57
C VAL A 381 23.72 34.21 0.16
#